data_AF-E3Q4M2-F1
#
_entry.id   AF-E3Q4M2-F1
#
_cell.length_a   1.000
_cell.length_b   1.000
_cell.length_c   1.000
_cell.angle_alpha   90.00
_cell.angle_beta   90.00
_cell.angle_gamma   90.00
#
_symmetry.space_group_name_H-M   'P 1'
#
loop_
_entity.id
_entity.type
_entity.pdbx_description
1 polymer ?
#
loop_
_entity_poly.entity_id
_entity_poly.type
_entity_poly.pdbx_seq_one_letter_code
_entity_poly.pdbx_strand_id
1 'polypeptide(L)'
;LVVADSHLRHVRGKENLKSFTQSKTIASGNDMTNYFCKTCGTLLYRVSSGFPNMSVLRIGTVDGFRLAETKLKPQLEQFVGTRVGWLAPVEDILQIERNLTLEDIRNIP
;
A
#
# COMPACT_ATOMS: atom_id res chain seq x y z
N LEU A 1 0.56 -3.65 1.91
CA LEU A 1 1.15 -3.57 3.26
C LEU A 1 1.03 -2.13 3.74
N VAL A 2 0.39 -1.91 4.88
CA VAL A 2 0.36 -0.60 5.55
C VAL A 2 1.27 -0.69 6.76
N VAL A 3 2.19 0.26 6.91
CA VAL A 3 3.19 0.27 7.99
C VAL A 3 3.14 1.62 8.68
N ALA A 4 3.12 1.63 10.01
CA ALA A 4 3.25 2.88 10.77
C ALA A 4 4.64 3.50 10.54
N ASP A 5 4.69 4.83 10.38
CA ASP A 5 5.95 5.53 10.07
C ASP A 5 7.02 5.32 11.16
N SER A 6 6.60 5.07 12.41
CA SER A 6 7.50 4.71 13.52
C SER A 6 8.27 3.39 13.30
N HIS A 7 7.78 2.51 12.43
CA HIS A 7 8.40 1.24 12.08
C HIS A 7 9.11 1.29 10.72
N LEU A 8 9.07 2.43 10.02
CA LEU A 8 9.70 2.62 8.72
C LEU A 8 10.95 3.50 8.86
N ARG A 9 12.11 2.96 8.49
CA ARG A 9 13.37 3.72 8.44
C ARG A 9 14.00 3.67 7.06
N HIS A 10 14.30 4.84 6.52
CA HIS A 10 15.15 4.96 5.34
C HIS A 10 16.60 4.74 5.76
N VAL A 11 17.19 3.61 5.38
CA VAL A 11 18.60 3.31 5.69
C VAL A 11 19.54 4.09 4.77
N ARG A 12 19.14 4.34 3.52
CA ARG A 12 19.88 5.12 2.52
C ARG A 12 18.94 5.62 1.41
N GLY A 13 19.40 6.57 0.58
CA GLY A 13 18.75 6.93 -0.69
C GLY A 13 17.47 7.74 -0.55
N LYS A 14 17.16 8.26 0.64
CA LYS A 14 15.96 9.09 0.88
C LYS A 14 16.00 10.37 0.05
N GLU A 15 17.19 10.96 -0.05
CA GLU A 15 17.53 12.12 -0.89
C GLU A 15 17.35 11.86 -2.40
N ASN A 16 17.30 10.59 -2.80
CA ASN A 16 17.09 10.17 -4.18
C ASN A 16 15.61 9.94 -4.52
N LEU A 17 14.70 10.16 -3.56
CA LEU A 17 13.27 10.03 -3.79
C LEU A 17 12.68 11.30 -4.39
N LYS A 18 11.72 11.12 -5.29
CA LYS A 18 10.81 12.15 -5.78
C LYS A 18 9.39 11.80 -5.34
N SER A 19 8.57 12.84 -5.20
CA SER A 19 7.18 12.71 -4.80
C SER A 19 6.24 13.29 -5.85
N PHE A 20 5.08 12.66 -6.01
CA PHE A 20 3.98 13.17 -6.84
C PHE A 20 2.66 12.96 -6.11
N THR A 21 1.89 14.03 -5.94
CA THR A 21 0.59 14.03 -5.24
C THR A 21 -0.56 14.21 -6.22
N GLN A 22 -1.63 13.43 -6.04
CA GLN A 22 -2.90 13.59 -6.75
C GLN A 22 -4.06 13.51 -5.76
N SER A 23 -5.08 14.34 -5.97
CA SER A 23 -6.31 14.38 -5.16
C SER A 23 -7.58 14.45 -6.02
N LYS A 24 -7.50 15.01 -7.23
CA LYS A 24 -8.66 15.25 -8.10
C LYS A 24 -9.43 13.98 -8.48
N THR A 25 -8.74 12.86 -8.63
CA THR A 25 -9.33 11.58 -9.08
C THR A 25 -9.41 10.54 -7.97
N ILE A 26 -9.12 10.92 -6.73
CA ILE A 26 -9.17 10.01 -5.59
C ILE A 26 -10.61 9.99 -5.05
N ALA A 27 -11.29 8.84 -5.13
CA ALA A 27 -12.70 8.72 -4.76
C ALA A 27 -13.02 9.16 -3.32
N SER A 28 -12.06 9.03 -2.40
CA SER A 28 -12.22 9.47 -1.00
C SER A 28 -11.99 10.97 -0.79
N GLY A 29 -11.60 11.73 -1.81
CA GLY A 29 -11.21 13.15 -1.70
C GLY A 29 -9.86 13.41 -1.02
N ASN A 30 -9.28 12.40 -0.38
CA ASN A 30 -7.94 12.44 0.21
C ASN A 30 -6.83 12.61 -0.81
N ASP A 31 -5.73 13.23 -0.39
CA ASP A 31 -4.48 13.23 -1.13
C ASP A 31 -3.87 11.82 -1.16
N MET A 32 -3.25 11.48 -2.28
CA MET A 32 -2.40 10.31 -2.42
C MET A 32 -1.06 10.72 -3.01
N THR A 33 0.01 10.57 -2.23
CA THR A 33 1.37 10.92 -2.64
C THR A 33 2.19 9.67 -2.89
N ASN A 34 2.71 9.53 -4.10
CA ASN A 34 3.68 8.50 -4.47
C ASN A 34 5.10 8.94 -4.09
N TYR A 35 5.89 8.08 -3.46
CA TYR A 35 7.33 8.27 -3.26
C TYR A 35 8.12 7.22 -4.04
N PHE A 36 8.90 7.67 -5.02
CA PHE A 36 9.60 6.79 -5.96
C PHE A 36 11.04 7.24 -6.19
N CYS A 37 11.91 6.27 -6.53
CA CYS A 37 13.30 6.54 -6.83
C CYS A 37 13.43 7.32 -8.15
N LYS A 38 14.11 8.47 -8.15
CA LYS A 38 14.28 9.27 -9.38
C LYS A 38 15.23 8.63 -10.41
N THR A 39 16.03 7.65 -9.99
CA THR A 39 17.00 6.98 -10.85
C THR A 39 16.40 5.78 -11.57
N CYS A 40 15.70 4.89 -10.87
CA CYS A 40 15.16 3.65 -11.46
C CYS A 40 13.63 3.65 -11.61
N GLY A 41 12.93 4.69 -11.13
CA GLY A 41 11.47 4.80 -11.22
C GLY A 41 10.68 3.91 -10.26
N THR A 42 11.35 3.07 -9.45
CA THR A 42 10.68 2.17 -8.50
C THR A 42 9.87 2.96 -7.48
N LEU A 43 8.56 2.69 -7.45
CA LEU A 43 7.66 3.18 -6.42
C LEU A 43 7.89 2.41 -5.13
N LEU A 44 8.34 3.07 -4.07
CA LEU A 44 8.63 2.42 -2.79
C LEU A 44 7.39 2.36 -1.90
N TYR A 45 6.75 3.50 -1.70
CA TYR A 45 5.56 3.61 -0.88
C TYR A 45 4.67 4.78 -1.30
N ARG A 46 3.45 4.76 -0.79
CA ARG A 46 2.52 5.88 -0.86
C ARG A 46 2.16 6.35 0.54
N VAL A 47 1.80 7.61 0.67
CA VAL A 47 1.14 8.15 1.87
C VAL A 47 -0.16 8.83 1.45
N SER A 48 -1.13 8.88 2.34
CA SER A 48 -2.41 9.53 2.10
C SER A 48 -2.83 10.37 3.27
N SER A 49 -3.50 11.50 3.00
CA SER A 49 -4.11 12.31 4.06
C SER A 49 -5.17 11.54 4.85
N GLY A 50 -5.77 10.48 4.28
CA GLY A 50 -6.72 9.61 4.96
C GLY A 50 -6.08 8.62 5.96
N PHE A 51 -4.75 8.46 5.88
CA PHE A 51 -3.97 7.55 6.71
C PHE A 51 -2.73 8.24 7.26
N PRO A 52 -2.89 9.25 8.14
CA PRO A 52 -1.76 9.99 8.68
C PRO A 52 -0.83 9.07 9.47
N ASN A 53 0.48 9.35 9.38
CA ASN A 53 1.56 8.61 10.04
C ASN A 53 1.67 7.13 9.60
N MET A 54 1.15 6.80 8.41
CA MET A 54 1.26 5.48 7.83
C MET A 54 1.74 5.56 6.38
N SER A 55 2.52 4.55 6.00
CA SER A 55 3.05 4.37 4.67
C SER A 55 2.52 3.07 4.06
N VAL A 56 2.00 3.15 2.83
CA VAL A 56 1.54 2.00 2.04
C VAL A 56 2.70 1.51 1.16
N LEU A 57 3.42 0.49 1.64
CA LEU A 57 4.61 -0.04 1.00
C LEU A 57 4.29 -0.99 -0.16
N ARG A 58 5.18 -1.01 -1.16
CA ARG A 58 5.17 -2.00 -2.24
C ARG A 58 5.84 -3.29 -1.81
N ILE A 59 5.05 -4.37 -1.72
CA ILE A 59 5.55 -5.69 -1.36
C ILE A 59 6.56 -6.25 -2.38
N GLY A 60 6.44 -5.88 -3.66
CA GLY A 60 7.31 -6.36 -4.73
C GLY A 60 8.78 -5.93 -4.63
N THR A 61 9.13 -5.05 -3.68
CA THR A 61 10.53 -4.66 -3.40
C THR A 61 11.06 -5.32 -2.12
N VAL A 62 10.34 -6.28 -1.54
CA VAL A 62 10.78 -7.02 -0.35
C VAL A 62 11.44 -8.32 -0.79
N ASP A 63 12.74 -8.43 -0.53
CA ASP A 63 13.48 -9.65 -0.77
C ASP A 63 13.25 -10.62 0.39
N GLY A 64 12.51 -11.71 0.15
CA GLY A 64 12.35 -12.78 1.14
C GLY A 64 11.05 -13.57 1.01
N PHE A 65 11.13 -14.75 0.38
CA PHE A 65 9.99 -15.64 0.17
C PHE A 65 9.29 -16.05 1.47
N ARG A 66 10.04 -16.34 2.53
CA ARG A 66 9.45 -16.66 3.85
C ARG A 66 8.58 -15.52 4.38
N LEU A 67 8.98 -14.26 4.19
CA LEU A 67 8.15 -13.13 4.61
C LEU A 67 6.90 -13.02 3.76
N ALA A 68 7.00 -13.24 2.45
CA ALA A 68 5.88 -13.27 1.52
C ALA A 68 4.85 -14.35 1.88
N GLU A 69 5.31 -15.53 2.28
CA GLU A 69 4.46 -16.66 2.67
C GLU A 69 3.83 -16.49 4.05
N THR A 70 4.47 -15.76 4.97
CA THR A 70 3.99 -15.64 6.36
C THR A 70 3.45 -14.26 6.71
N LYS A 71 4.32 -13.25 6.82
CA LYS A 71 3.98 -11.96 7.46
C LYS A 71 3.40 -10.96 6.47
N LEU A 72 3.63 -11.18 5.19
CA LEU A 72 3.20 -10.31 4.11
C LEU A 72 2.13 -10.96 3.24
N LYS A 73 1.61 -12.14 3.65
CA LYS A 73 0.42 -12.73 3.02
C LYS A 73 -0.70 -11.69 3.05
N PRO A 74 -1.34 -11.38 1.91
CA PRO A 74 -2.47 -10.46 1.88
C PRO A 74 -3.54 -10.90 2.88
N GLN A 75 -4.17 -9.93 3.54
CA GLN A 75 -5.24 -10.20 4.51
C GLN A 75 -6.61 -9.80 3.96
N LEU A 76 -6.61 -8.94 2.92
CA LEU A 76 -7.81 -8.50 2.21
C LEU A 76 -7.49 -8.10 0.78
N GLU A 77 -8.50 -8.11 -0.07
CA GLU A 77 -8.50 -7.61 -1.44
C GLU A 77 -9.42 -6.38 -1.55
N GLN A 78 -8.88 -5.26 -2.06
CA GLN A 78 -9.60 -3.99 -2.23
C GLN A 78 -10.06 -3.78 -3.67
N PHE A 79 -11.20 -3.09 -3.83
CA PHE A 79 -11.80 -2.72 -5.12
C PHE A 79 -12.15 -3.91 -6.02
N VAL A 80 -12.59 -5.01 -5.40
CA VAL A 80 -12.88 -6.27 -6.09
C VAL A 80 -13.98 -6.14 -7.16
N GLY A 81 -14.86 -5.15 -7.06
CA GLY A 81 -15.87 -4.85 -8.09
C GLY A 81 -15.29 -4.46 -9.45
N THR A 82 -14.00 -4.10 -9.51
CA THR A 82 -13.26 -3.82 -10.76
C THR A 82 -12.24 -4.91 -11.12
N ARG A 83 -12.30 -6.07 -10.45
CA ARG A 83 -11.42 -7.20 -10.76
C ARG A 83 -11.67 -7.71 -12.17
N VAL A 84 -10.60 -7.97 -12.92
CA VAL A 84 -10.67 -8.59 -14.25
C VAL A 84 -11.19 -10.03 -14.14
N GLY A 85 -12.10 -10.43 -15.04
CA GLY A 85 -12.84 -11.69 -14.90
C GLY A 85 -12.02 -12.98 -14.96
N TRP A 86 -10.79 -12.94 -15.50
CA TRP A 86 -9.91 -14.11 -15.53
C TRP A 86 -9.14 -14.35 -14.22
N LEU A 87 -9.10 -13.35 -13.32
CA LEU A 87 -8.42 -13.45 -12.04
C LEU A 87 -9.39 -13.97 -10.98
N ALA A 88 -9.15 -15.17 -10.47
CA ALA A 88 -9.90 -15.69 -9.34
C ALA A 88 -9.58 -14.92 -8.05
N PRO A 89 -10.54 -14.79 -7.10
CA PRO A 89 -10.25 -14.28 -5.77
C PRO A 89 -9.20 -15.13 -5.06
N VAL A 90 -8.46 -14.52 -4.13
CA VAL A 90 -7.53 -15.29 -3.29
C VAL A 90 -8.32 -16.03 -2.22
N GLU A 91 -8.05 -17.33 -2.09
CA GLU A 91 -8.71 -18.18 -1.11
C GLU A 91 -8.49 -17.68 0.33
N ASP A 92 -9.56 -17.70 1.14
CA ASP A 92 -9.60 -17.25 2.53
C ASP A 92 -9.23 -15.78 2.78
N ILE A 93 -9.30 -14.93 1.75
CA ILE A 93 -9.02 -13.50 1.87
C ILE A 93 -10.31 -12.67 1.84
N LEU A 94 -10.44 -11.75 2.81
CA LEU A 94 -11.57 -10.83 2.88
C LEU A 94 -11.62 -9.93 1.63
N GLN A 95 -12.79 -9.82 1.00
CA GLN A 95 -12.97 -9.00 -0.20
C GLN A 95 -13.80 -7.76 0.11
N ILE A 96 -13.30 -6.58 -0.30
CA ILE A 96 -13.99 -5.30 -0.10
C ILE A 96 -14.03 -4.46 -1.38
N GLU A 97 -15.14 -3.76 -1.58
CA GLU A 97 -15.36 -2.91 -2.77
C GLU A 97 -14.96 -1.44 -2.56
N ARG A 98 -14.58 -1.08 -1.32
CA ARG A 98 -14.29 0.30 -0.89
C ARG A 98 -12.83 0.46 -0.47
N ASN A 99 -12.43 1.72 -0.29
CA ASN A 99 -11.21 2.04 0.46
C ASN A 99 -11.32 1.54 1.91
N LEU A 100 -10.18 1.14 2.47
CA LEU A 100 -10.06 0.96 3.92
C LEU A 100 -10.25 2.28 4.67
N THR A 101 -10.62 2.16 5.92
CA THR A 101 -10.58 3.21 6.94
C THR A 101 -9.48 2.91 7.94
N LEU A 102 -9.17 3.87 8.81
CA LEU A 102 -8.25 3.63 9.94
C LEU A 102 -8.77 2.55 10.89
N GLU A 103 -10.08 2.46 11.06
CA GLU A 103 -10.71 1.43 11.90
C GLU A 103 -10.55 0.05 11.27
N ASP A 104 -10.78 -0.09 9.97
CA ASP A 104 -10.55 -1.36 9.27
C ASP A 104 -9.10 -1.81 9.48
N ILE A 105 -8.11 -0.93 9.28
CA ILE A 105 -6.68 -1.27 9.44
C ILE A 105 -6.34 -1.74 10.85
N ARG A 106 -6.94 -1.13 11.88
CA ARG A 106 -6.71 -1.52 13.29
C ARG A 106 -7.37 -2.87 13.64
N ASN A 107 -8.39 -3.26 12.89
CA ASN A 107 -9.19 -4.46 13.14
C ASN A 107 -8.85 -5.60 12.17
N ILE A 108 -7.87 -5.43 11.27
CA ILE A 108 -7.32 -6.53 10.49
C ILE A 108 -6.60 -7.48 11.48
N PRO A 109 -6.90 -8.80 11.44
CA PRO A 109 -6.35 -9.78 12.38
C PRO A 109 -4.82 -9.92 12.34
#